data_AF-K0V6X7-F1
#
_entry.id   AF-K0V6X7-F1
#
_cell.length_a   1.000
_cell.length_b   1.000
_cell.length_c   1.000
_cell.angle_alpha   90.00
_cell.angle_beta   90.00
_cell.angle_gamma   90.00
#
_symmetry.space_group_name_H-M   'P 1'
#
loop_
_entity.id
_entity.type
_entity.pdbx_description
1 polymer ?
#
loop_
_entity_poly.entity_id
_entity_poly.type
_entity_poly.pdbx_seq_one_letter_code
_entity_poly.pdbx_strand_id
1 'polypeptide(L)'
;MSPKLPTEFADLEQFSDWCLSSEPQRYAKRLGSTMTEMQAFYDAITPRAEEAISFCDKFSLDDLPEDVLNLMHLLYSMVTVSFPVECWKQPRVPDSGATSLDCVAEPVP
;
A
#
# COMPACT_ATOMS: atom_id res chain seq x y z
N MET A 1 12.90 14.22 9.47
CA MET A 1 12.80 13.21 8.41
C MET A 1 12.40 13.95 7.16
N SER A 2 13.05 13.66 6.03
CA SER A 2 12.66 14.21 4.74
C SER A 2 11.34 13.57 4.29
N PRO A 3 10.48 14.28 3.53
CA PRO A 3 9.24 13.70 3.00
C PRO A 3 9.57 12.50 2.11
N LYS A 4 8.77 11.43 2.23
CA LYS A 4 8.91 10.20 1.44
C LYS A 4 8.08 10.21 0.17
N LEU A 5 7.01 11.01 0.13
CA LEU A 5 6.11 11.11 -1.01
C LEU A 5 6.38 12.39 -1.83
N PRO A 6 5.96 12.42 -3.11
CA PRO A 6 6.00 13.63 -3.90
C PRO A 6 5.13 14.72 -3.25
N THR A 7 5.48 15.98 -3.49
CA THR A 7 4.85 17.13 -2.81
C THR A 7 3.35 17.23 -3.07
N GLU A 8 2.90 16.79 -4.25
CA GLU A 8 1.50 16.70 -4.68
C GLU A 8 0.64 15.75 -3.82
N PHE A 9 1.29 14.82 -3.10
CA PHE A 9 0.65 13.81 -2.25
C PHE A 9 1.02 13.95 -0.76
N ALA A 10 1.44 15.15 -0.34
CA ALA A 10 1.85 15.42 1.04
C ALA A 10 0.74 15.17 2.09
N ASP A 11 -0.52 15.18 1.70
CA ASP A 11 -1.67 14.80 2.54
C ASP A 11 -1.66 13.31 2.94
N LEU A 12 -1.02 12.46 2.14
CA LEU A 12 -0.85 11.03 2.42
C LEU A 12 0.42 10.71 3.22
N GLU A 13 1.26 11.70 3.52
CA GLU A 13 2.56 11.51 4.19
C GLU A 13 2.43 10.86 5.58
N GLN A 14 1.29 11.08 6.25
CA GLN A 14 0.97 10.42 7.53
C GLN A 14 0.89 8.88 7.43
N PHE A 15 0.70 8.35 6.22
CA PHE A 15 0.64 6.91 5.90
C PHE A 15 1.93 6.42 5.23
N SER A 16 3.03 7.18 5.29
CA SER A 16 4.31 6.81 4.66
C SER A 16 4.97 5.55 5.23
N ASP A 17 4.45 5.02 6.35
CA ASP A 17 4.81 3.70 6.87
C ASP A 17 4.20 2.53 6.07
N TRP A 18 3.23 2.81 5.20
CA TRP A 18 2.67 1.87 4.22
C TRP A 18 3.43 1.88 2.88
N CYS A 19 4.48 2.70 2.72
CA CYS A 19 5.39 2.65 1.56
C CYS A 19 6.34 1.44 1.70
N LEU A 20 5.81 0.23 1.56
CA LEU A 20 6.51 -1.03 1.78
C LEU A 20 6.75 -1.75 0.45
N SER A 21 8.02 -2.01 0.16
CA SER A 21 8.45 -2.51 -1.15
C SER A 21 8.00 -3.93 -1.44
N SER A 22 7.93 -4.79 -0.42
CA SER A 22 7.65 -6.21 -0.61
C SER A 22 6.28 -6.67 -0.09
N GLU A 23 5.69 -7.66 -0.74
CA GLU A 23 4.42 -8.30 -0.36
C GLU A 23 4.48 -8.83 1.07
N PRO A 24 5.53 -9.55 1.53
CA PRO A 24 5.58 -10.03 2.90
C PRO A 24 5.54 -8.90 3.94
N GLN A 25 6.19 -7.76 3.65
CA GLN A 25 6.13 -6.59 4.53
C GLN A 25 4.72 -5.98 4.55
N ARG A 26 4.09 -5.81 3.38
CA ARG A 26 2.72 -5.29 3.27
C ARG A 26 1.72 -6.19 3.97
N TYR A 27 1.83 -7.51 3.78
CA TYR A 27 0.98 -8.49 4.41
C TYR A 27 1.16 -8.54 5.93
N ALA A 28 2.41 -8.52 6.41
CA ALA A 28 2.72 -8.46 7.84
C ALA A 28 2.15 -7.18 8.48
N LYS A 29 2.32 -6.01 7.81
CA LYS A 29 1.74 -4.73 8.25
C LYS A 29 0.23 -4.82 8.35
N ARG A 30 -0.44 -5.32 7.30
CA ARG A 30 -1.89 -5.57 7.31
C ARG A 30 -2.33 -6.44 8.48
N LEU A 31 -1.65 -7.57 8.73
CA LEU A 31 -1.99 -8.47 9.83
C LEU A 31 -1.73 -7.87 11.22
N GLY A 32 -0.76 -6.96 11.32
CA GLY A 32 -0.42 -6.25 12.56
C GLY A 32 -1.25 -4.99 12.80
N SER A 33 -1.95 -4.47 11.79
CA SER A 33 -2.81 -3.29 11.89
C SER A 33 -4.22 -3.62 12.38
N THR A 34 -4.82 -2.67 13.08
CA THR A 34 -6.24 -2.69 13.44
C THR A 34 -7.12 -2.37 12.22
N MET A 35 -8.40 -2.75 12.28
CA MET A 35 -9.37 -2.36 11.25
C MET A 35 -9.52 -0.84 11.14
N THR A 36 -9.40 -0.09 12.24
CA THR A 36 -9.50 1.37 12.24
C THR A 36 -8.32 2.02 11.50
N GLU A 37 -7.09 1.54 11.72
CA GLU A 37 -5.92 2.04 11.00
C GLU A 37 -6.00 1.73 9.51
N MET A 38 -6.41 0.50 9.16
CA MET A 38 -6.60 0.11 7.76
C MET A 38 -7.71 0.91 7.08
N GLN A 39 -8.83 1.16 7.76
CA GLN A 39 -9.92 1.99 7.24
C GLN A 39 -9.45 3.43 7.01
N ALA A 40 -8.75 4.03 7.97
CA ALA A 40 -8.25 5.40 7.85
C ALA A 40 -7.27 5.55 6.68
N PHE A 41 -6.36 4.58 6.50
CA PHE A 41 -5.47 4.55 5.34
C PHE A 41 -6.24 4.40 4.03
N TYR A 42 -7.18 3.45 3.97
CA TYR A 42 -7.97 3.17 2.77
C TYR A 42 -8.81 4.38 2.33
N ASP A 43 -9.49 5.03 3.28
CA ASP A 43 -10.33 6.20 3.03
C ASP A 43 -9.51 7.40 2.53
N ALA A 44 -8.26 7.52 2.97
CA ALA A 44 -7.37 8.60 2.55
C ALA A 44 -6.79 8.38 1.14
N ILE A 45 -6.34 7.16 0.83
CA ILE A 45 -5.68 6.89 -0.45
C ILE A 45 -6.67 6.67 -1.60
N THR A 46 -7.84 6.08 -1.35
CA THR A 46 -8.80 5.73 -2.42
C THR A 46 -9.18 6.92 -3.31
N PRO A 47 -9.52 8.11 -2.77
CA PRO A 47 -9.83 9.29 -3.60
C PRO A 47 -8.64 9.82 -4.41
N ARG A 48 -7.40 9.49 -4.00
CA ARG A 48 -6.16 9.92 -4.67
C ARG A 48 -5.60 8.85 -5.61
N ALA A 49 -6.15 7.64 -5.63
CA ALA A 49 -5.57 6.49 -6.31
C ALA A 49 -5.41 6.70 -7.83
N GLU A 50 -6.45 7.19 -8.51
CA GLU A 50 -6.40 7.45 -9.96
C GLU A 50 -5.37 8.53 -10.32
N GLU A 51 -5.29 9.59 -9.51
CA GLU A 51 -4.30 10.66 -9.67
C GLU A 51 -2.87 10.15 -9.42
N ALA A 52 -2.67 9.35 -8.37
CA ALA A 52 -1.39 8.76 -8.02
C ALA A 52 -0.88 7.78 -9.09
N ILE A 53 -1.76 6.93 -9.65
CA ILE A 53 -1.44 6.05 -10.77
C ILE A 53 -1.02 6.89 -11.98
N SER A 54 -1.85 7.87 -12.37
CA SER A 54 -1.56 8.78 -13.49
C SER A 54 -0.27 9.58 -13.29
N PHE A 55 0.12 9.85 -12.04
CA PHE A 55 1.39 10.50 -11.71
C PHE A 55 2.57 9.53 -11.90
N CYS A 56 2.46 8.30 -11.41
CA CYS A 56 3.49 7.26 -11.57
C CYS A 56 3.73 6.92 -13.04
N ASP A 57 2.68 6.88 -13.88
CA ASP A 57 2.74 6.57 -15.31
C ASP A 57 3.59 7.57 -16.14
N LYS A 58 3.99 8.70 -15.55
CA LYS A 58 4.88 9.69 -16.19
C LYS A 58 6.35 9.28 -16.17
N PHE A 59 6.70 8.24 -15.40
CA PHE A 59 8.07 7.82 -15.16
C PHE A 59 8.32 6.41 -15.73
N SER A 60 9.57 6.14 -16.12
CA SER A 60 9.98 4.79 -16.53
C SER A 60 10.13 3.90 -15.31
N LEU A 61 9.69 2.64 -15.37
CA LEU A 61 9.84 1.68 -14.27
C LEU A 61 11.32 1.44 -13.93
N ASP A 62 12.19 1.38 -14.96
CA ASP A 62 13.63 1.18 -14.80
C ASP A 62 14.37 2.33 -14.09
N ASP A 63 13.75 3.52 -13.97
CA ASP A 63 14.39 4.74 -13.45
C ASP A 63 13.37 5.60 -12.67
N LEU A 64 12.71 4.98 -11.69
CA LEU A 64 11.79 5.67 -10.79
C LEU A 64 12.55 6.49 -9.74
N PRO A 65 12.25 7.80 -9.59
CA PRO A 65 12.68 8.55 -8.43
C PRO A 65 12.14 7.93 -7.13
N GLU A 66 12.90 8.04 -6.04
CA GLU A 66 12.60 7.35 -4.77
C GLU A 66 11.21 7.70 -4.20
N ASP A 67 10.79 8.96 -4.32
CA ASP A 67 9.49 9.44 -3.85
C ASP A 67 8.33 8.89 -4.70
N VAL A 68 8.50 8.81 -6.02
CA VAL A 68 7.55 8.15 -6.93
C VAL A 68 7.45 6.66 -6.65
N LEU A 69 8.59 6.00 -6.42
CA LEU A 69 8.62 4.59 -6.03
C LEU A 69 7.87 4.35 -4.70
N ASN A 70 8.03 5.25 -3.73
CA ASN A 70 7.27 5.19 -2.48
C ASN A 70 5.75 5.38 -2.70
N LEU A 71 5.34 6.31 -3.55
CA LEU A 71 3.93 6.50 -3.90
C LEU A 71 3.34 5.23 -4.56
N MET A 72 4.10 4.59 -5.44
CA MET A 72 3.70 3.34 -6.06
C MET A 72 3.60 2.19 -5.04
N HIS A 73 4.54 2.08 -4.10
CA HIS A 73 4.44 1.13 -2.99
C HIS A 73 3.22 1.41 -2.08
N LEU A 74 2.87 2.69 -1.90
CA LEU A 74 1.67 3.08 -1.17
C LEU A 74 0.40 2.56 -1.86
N LEU A 75 0.33 2.64 -3.20
CA LEU A 75 -0.75 2.04 -4.00
C LEU A 75 -0.78 0.50 -3.85
N TYR A 76 0.37 -0.17 -3.82
CA TYR A 76 0.42 -1.63 -3.59
C TYR A 76 -0.11 -2.02 -2.20
N SER A 77 0.17 -1.19 -1.19
CA SER A 77 -0.41 -1.35 0.15
C SER A 77 -1.92 -1.14 0.16
N MET A 78 -2.45 -0.18 -0.60
CA MET A 78 -3.90 -0.01 -0.77
C MET A 78 -4.56 -1.30 -1.31
N VAL A 79 -3.97 -1.91 -2.34
CA VAL A 79 -4.47 -3.18 -2.90
C VAL A 79 -4.45 -4.29 -1.85
N THR A 80 -3.44 -4.33 -0.99
CA THR A 80 -3.34 -5.34 0.08
C THR A 80 -4.44 -5.17 1.14
N VAL A 81 -4.87 -3.92 1.39
CA VAL A 81 -5.82 -3.52 2.44
C VAL A 81 -7.27 -3.43 1.94
N SER A 82 -7.50 -3.40 0.62
CA SER A 82 -8.84 -3.27 0.04
C SER A 82 -9.80 -4.36 0.51
N PHE A 83 -9.44 -5.64 0.39
CA PHE A 83 -10.32 -6.75 0.81
C PHE A 83 -10.65 -6.76 2.32
N PRO A 84 -9.68 -6.59 3.25
CA PRO A 84 -9.99 -6.41 4.67
C PRO A 84 -11.02 -5.32 4.91
N VAL A 85 -10.85 -4.18 4.25
CA VAL A 85 -11.70 -2.99 4.46
C VAL A 85 -13.06 -3.15 3.80
N GLU A 86 -13.12 -3.55 2.54
CA GLU A 86 -14.35 -3.58 1.75
C GLU A 86 -15.21 -4.80 2.05
N CYS A 87 -14.60 -5.98 2.16
CA CYS A 87 -15.31 -7.25 2.15
C CYS A 87 -15.28 -7.96 3.51
N TRP A 88 -14.10 -8.22 4.05
CA TRP A 88 -13.94 -9.17 5.16
C TRP A 88 -14.23 -8.55 6.52
N LYS A 89 -14.01 -7.23 6.66
CA LYS A 89 -14.08 -6.51 7.93
C LYS A 89 -13.16 -7.12 9.01
N GLN A 90 -12.08 -7.78 8.58
CA GLN A 90 -11.05 -8.36 9.42
C GLN A 90 -9.71 -8.44 8.66
N PRO A 91 -8.55 -8.45 9.36
CA PRO A 91 -7.24 -8.49 8.69
C PRO A 91 -6.94 -9.83 7.99
N ARG A 92 -7.41 -10.96 8.52
CA ARG A 92 -7.14 -12.29 7.94
C ARG A 92 -8.17 -12.67 6.89
N VAL A 93 -7.74 -13.44 5.90
CA VAL A 93 -8.64 -14.06 4.92
C VAL A 93 -9.65 -14.96 5.66
N PRO A 94 -10.97 -14.80 5.44
CA PRO A 94 -11.99 -15.66 6.03
C PRO A 94 -11.75 -17.14 5.71
N ASP A 95 -12.12 -18.02 6.65
CA ASP A 95 -12.08 -19.48 6.48
C ASP A 95 -10.71 -20.08 6.10
N SER A 96 -9.61 -19.35 6.30
CA SER A 96 -8.25 -19.82 6.00
C SER A 96 -7.67 -20.78 7.04
N GLY A 97 -8.26 -20.84 8.25
CA GLY A 97 -7.78 -21.66 9.36
C GLY A 97 -6.31 -21.33 9.72
N ALA A 98 -5.47 -22.36 9.78
CA ALA A 98 -4.02 -22.22 10.02
C ALA A 98 -3.20 -22.12 8.72
N THR A 99 -3.84 -22.06 7.55
CA THR A 99 -3.16 -22.04 6.25
C THR A 99 -2.45 -20.70 6.04
N SER A 100 -1.22 -20.76 5.53
CA SER A 100 -0.46 -19.60 5.07
C SER A 100 0.19 -19.88 3.72
N LEU A 101 0.42 -18.82 2.96
CA LEU A 101 1.15 -18.85 1.69
C LEU A 101 2.18 -17.72 1.75
N ASP A 102 3.43 -18.04 1.45
CA ASP A 102 4.51 -17.05 1.41
C ASP A 102 4.76 -16.65 -0.04
N CYS A 103 4.72 -15.34 -0.31
CA CYS A 103 5.14 -14.80 -1.60
C CYS A 103 6.67 -14.84 -1.68
N VAL A 104 7.22 -15.79 -2.43
CA VAL A 104 8.68 -15.95 -2.60
C VAL A 104 9.26 -15.09 -3.73
N ALA A 105 8.40 -14.58 -4.62
CA ALA A 105 8.77 -13.72 -5.73
C ALA A 105 7.57 -12.88 -6.14
N GLU A 106 7.79 -11.58 -6.33
CA GLU A 106 6.81 -10.64 -6.87
C GLU A 106 7.45 -9.80 -7.98
N PRO A 107 6.66 -9.27 -8.92
CA PRO A 107 7.15 -8.27 -9.84
C PRO A 107 7.64 -7.04 -9.07
N VAL A 108 8.81 -6.53 -9.45
CA VAL A 108 9.35 -5.26 -8.99
C VAL A 108 9.52 -4.35 -10.21
N PRO A 109 9.36 -3.03 -10.08
CA PRO A 109 9.80 -2.08 -11.09
C PRO A 109 11.27 -2.21 -11.41
#